data_AF-A0A1Z8ACF3-F1
#
_entry.id   AF-A0A1Z8ACF3-F1
#
_cell.length_a   1.000
_cell.length_b   1.000
_cell.length_c   1.000
_cell.angle_alpha   90.00
_cell.angle_beta   90.00
_cell.angle_gamma   90.00
#
_symmetry.space_group_name_H-M   'P 1'
#
loop_
_entity.id
_entity.type
_entity.pdbx_description
1 polymer ?
#
loop_
_entity_poly.entity_id
_entity_poly.type
_entity_poly.pdbx_seq_one_letter_code
_entity_poly.pdbx_strand_id
1 'polypeptide(L)'
;MDLIYPINFVGHDEWMESVYALNLAGGDVITRDGEVLGKWRVVAYDPEADDEGGRYEFVIDGQDDVKFSEEFAFLDSRISRGLALSKLTRAIKEWHDTKHS
;
A
#
# COMPACT_ATOMS: atom_id res chain seq x y z
N MET A 1 -15.64 6.56 -5.42
CA MET A 1 -14.22 6.69 -5.08
C MET A 1 -13.63 7.71 -6.02
N ASP A 2 -13.06 8.79 -5.51
CA ASP A 2 -12.42 9.80 -6.34
C ASP A 2 -10.94 9.43 -6.51
N LEU A 3 -10.56 8.99 -7.71
CA LEU A 3 -9.18 8.66 -8.06
C LEU A 3 -8.43 9.97 -8.36
N ILE A 4 -7.99 10.66 -7.31
CA ILE A 4 -7.36 12.00 -7.45
C ILE A 4 -5.84 11.93 -7.58
N TYR A 5 -5.22 10.82 -7.16
CA TYR A 5 -3.77 10.64 -7.21
C TYR A 5 -3.34 9.86 -8.45
N PRO A 6 -2.07 10.01 -8.90
CA PRO A 6 -1.52 9.18 -9.97
C PRO A 6 -1.60 7.68 -9.67
N ILE A 7 -1.42 7.30 -8.40
CA ILE A 7 -1.55 5.94 -7.86
C ILE A 7 -2.44 6.01 -6.62
N ASN A 8 -3.49 5.21 -6.57
CA ASN A 8 -4.49 5.19 -5.50
C ASN A 8 -4.53 3.80 -4.87
N PHE A 9 -4.53 3.74 -3.54
CA PHE A 9 -4.63 2.50 -2.76
C PHE A 9 -6.06 2.34 -2.25
N VAL A 10 -6.86 1.54 -2.96
CA VAL A 10 -8.29 1.30 -2.63
C VAL A 10 -8.39 0.65 -1.26
N GLY A 11 -9.22 1.18 -0.37
CA GLY A 11 -9.45 0.64 0.98
C GLY A 11 -8.37 1.00 2.01
N HIS A 12 -7.33 1.76 1.65
CA HIS A 12 -6.26 2.13 2.59
C HIS A 12 -6.78 3.00 3.74
N ASP A 13 -7.62 3.98 3.43
CA ASP A 13 -8.26 4.82 4.45
C ASP A 13 -9.19 4.01 5.36
N GLU A 14 -9.91 3.03 4.81
CA GLU A 14 -10.78 2.14 5.61
C GLU A 14 -9.97 1.27 6.57
N TRP A 15 -8.85 0.70 6.12
CA TRP A 15 -7.90 -0.01 6.99
C TRP A 15 -7.37 0.88 8.12
N MET A 16 -6.98 2.12 7.78
CA MET A 16 -6.51 3.11 8.73
C MET A 16 -7.57 3.47 9.78
N GLU A 17 -8.82 3.64 9.37
CA GLU A 17 -9.95 3.99 10.24
C GLU A 17 -10.43 2.82 11.10
N SER A 18 -10.22 1.59 10.63
CA SER A 18 -10.59 0.35 11.33
C SER A 18 -9.68 -0.02 12.50
N VAL A 19 -8.69 0.83 12.83
CA VAL A 19 -7.61 0.50 13.79
C VAL A 19 -6.82 -0.72 13.30
N TYR A 20 -6.45 -0.70 12.01
CA TYR A 20 -5.60 -1.70 11.36
C TYR A 20 -6.17 -3.12 11.34
N ALA A 21 -7.49 -3.28 11.16
CA ALA A 21 -8.12 -4.60 11.11
C ALA A 21 -7.52 -5.50 10.01
N LEU A 22 -7.12 -6.72 10.38
CA LEU A 22 -6.41 -7.66 9.50
C LEU A 22 -7.19 -8.01 8.21
N ASN A 23 -8.52 -8.06 8.29
CA ASN A 23 -9.37 -8.35 7.13
C ASN A 23 -9.46 -7.19 6.12
N LEU A 24 -9.00 -6.00 6.50
CA LEU A 24 -8.95 -4.79 5.66
C LEU A 24 -7.52 -4.44 5.24
N ALA A 25 -6.52 -5.25 5.59
CA ALA A 25 -5.10 -5.00 5.34
C ALA A 25 -4.68 -5.23 3.88
N GLY A 26 -5.48 -4.76 2.92
CA GLY A 26 -5.17 -4.81 1.51
C GLY A 26 -6.32 -4.38 0.60
N GLY A 27 -6.00 -4.19 -0.67
CA GLY A 27 -6.95 -3.74 -1.69
C GLY A 27 -6.27 -3.55 -3.04
N ASP A 28 -6.99 -2.95 -4.00
CA ASP A 28 -6.45 -2.72 -5.34
C ASP A 28 -5.59 -1.45 -5.40
N VAL A 29 -4.60 -1.46 -6.28
CA VAL A 29 -3.80 -0.29 -6.64
C VAL A 29 -4.22 0.15 -8.03
N ILE A 30 -4.75 1.37 -8.13
CA ILE A 30 -5.40 1.88 -9.36
C ILE A 30 -4.80 3.23 -9.75
N THR A 31 -4.55 3.42 -11.05
CA THR A 31 -4.13 4.72 -11.59
C THR A 31 -5.26 5.74 -11.51
N ARG A 32 -4.93 7.02 -11.76
CA ARG A 32 -5.94 8.07 -11.91
C ARG A 32 -6.99 7.78 -13.00
N ASP A 33 -6.58 7.06 -14.05
CA ASP A 33 -7.42 6.78 -15.22
C ASP A 33 -8.27 5.50 -15.04
N GLY A 34 -8.20 4.86 -13.86
CA GLY A 34 -8.96 3.64 -13.56
C GLY A 34 -8.28 2.34 -13.98
N GLU A 35 -7.01 2.38 -14.39
CA GLU A 35 -6.24 1.16 -14.69
C GLU A 35 -5.86 0.45 -13.39
N VAL A 36 -6.20 -0.84 -13.26
CA VAL A 36 -5.79 -1.68 -12.13
C VAL A 36 -4.38 -2.20 -12.38
N LEU A 37 -3.44 -1.83 -11.51
CA LEU A 37 -2.03 -2.24 -11.61
C LEU A 37 -1.72 -3.53 -10.84
N GLY A 38 -2.52 -3.83 -9.82
CA GLY A 38 -2.29 -4.93 -8.90
C GLY A 38 -2.92 -4.69 -7.55
N LYS A 39 -2.37 -5.34 -6.52
CA LYS A 39 -2.88 -5.32 -5.16
C LYS A 39 -1.84 -4.82 -4.18
N TRP A 40 -2.28 -4.06 -3.19
CA TRP A 40 -1.50 -3.75 -2.00
C TRP A 40 -1.98 -4.59 -0.83
N ARG A 41 -1.08 -4.84 0.12
CA ARG A 41 -1.41 -5.40 1.43
C ARG A 41 -0.44 -4.88 2.49
N VAL A 42 -0.84 -5.01 3.75
CA VAL A 42 0.05 -4.82 4.90
C VAL A 42 0.21 -6.16 5.61
N VAL A 43 1.45 -6.54 5.87
CA VAL A 43 1.81 -7.80 6.53
C VAL A 43 2.78 -7.55 7.67
N ALA A 44 3.09 -8.60 8.43
CA ALA A 44 4.09 -8.59 9.49
C ALA A 44 3.83 -7.53 10.56
N TYR A 45 2.57 -7.41 10.97
CA TYR A 45 2.12 -6.55 12.06
C TYR A 45 1.14 -7.28 12.97
N ASP A 46 1.17 -6.98 14.25
CA ASP A 46 0.17 -7.38 15.23
C ASP A 46 -0.67 -6.16 15.66
N PRO A 47 -1.98 -6.11 15.36
CA PRO A 47 -2.86 -5.01 15.79
C PRO A 47 -2.94 -4.83 17.31
N GLU A 48 -2.62 -5.86 18.10
CA GLU A 48 -2.67 -5.82 19.58
C GLU A 48 -1.33 -5.41 20.21
N ALA A 49 -0.27 -5.25 19.42
CA ALA A 49 1.05 -4.86 19.90
C ALA A 49 1.31 -3.36 19.73
N ASP A 50 1.61 -2.68 20.84
CA ASP A 50 1.82 -1.21 20.86
C ASP A 50 3.11 -0.77 20.13
N ASP A 51 4.09 -1.67 20.04
CA ASP A 51 5.46 -1.35 19.58
C ASP A 51 5.82 -1.98 18.22
N GLU A 52 4.87 -2.65 17.57
CA GLU A 52 5.15 -3.35 16.31
C GLU A 52 4.88 -2.48 15.07
N GLY A 53 5.76 -2.68 14.09
CA GLY A 53 5.69 -2.09 12.77
C GLY A 53 4.87 -2.92 11.80
N GLY A 54 5.24 -2.85 10.54
CA GLY A 54 4.65 -3.67 9.50
C GLY A 54 5.33 -3.43 8.17
N ARG A 55 4.89 -4.15 7.15
CA ARG A 55 5.42 -4.03 5.80
C ARG A 55 4.29 -3.86 4.81
N TYR A 56 4.32 -2.77 4.06
CA TYR A 56 3.51 -2.65 2.86
C TYR A 56 4.12 -3.53 1.77
N GLU A 57 3.27 -4.24 1.04
CA GLU A 57 3.65 -5.03 -0.13
C GLU A 57 2.75 -4.68 -1.30
N PHE A 58 3.35 -4.64 -2.50
CA PHE A 58 2.65 -4.50 -3.77
C PHE A 58 2.92 -5.72 -4.64
N VAL A 59 1.85 -6.30 -5.18
CA VAL A 59 1.87 -7.44 -6.09
C VAL A 59 1.19 -7.00 -7.39
N ILE A 60 1.83 -7.25 -8.52
CA ILE A 60 1.27 -6.89 -9.85
C ILE A 60 0.05 -7.78 -10.14
N ASP A 61 -0.96 -7.23 -10.81
CA ASP A 61 -2.12 -8.03 -11.21
C ASP A 61 -1.73 -9.25 -12.05
N GLY A 62 -2.30 -10.41 -11.72
CA GLY A 62 -1.96 -11.69 -12.33
C GLY A 62 -0.57 -12.26 -11.96
N GLN A 63 0.13 -11.67 -10.99
CA GLN A 63 1.37 -12.20 -10.42
C GLN A 63 1.16 -12.62 -8.96
N ASP A 64 2.00 -13.54 -8.48
CA ASP A 64 1.98 -14.00 -7.08
C ASP A 64 3.15 -13.41 -6.26
N ASP A 65 4.21 -12.96 -6.93
CA ASP A 65 5.41 -12.44 -6.28
C ASP A 65 5.28 -10.97 -5.88
N VAL A 66 5.81 -10.64 -4.70
CA VAL A 66 5.92 -9.26 -4.22
C VAL A 66 6.88 -8.49 -5.13
N LYS A 67 6.36 -7.45 -5.76
CA LYS A 67 7.14 -6.58 -6.67
C LYS A 67 7.89 -5.49 -5.91
N PHE A 68 7.21 -4.84 -4.97
CA PHE A 68 7.78 -3.80 -4.12
C PHE A 68 7.31 -3.99 -2.68
N SER A 69 8.17 -3.63 -1.73
CA SER A 69 7.83 -3.68 -0.32
C SER A 69 8.54 -2.60 0.47
N GLU A 70 7.86 -2.01 1.45
CA GLU A 70 8.41 -0.97 2.32
C GLU A 70 7.99 -1.20 3.77
N GLU A 71 8.98 -1.25 4.66
CA GLU A 71 8.78 -1.46 6.09
C GLU A 71 8.54 -0.13 6.82
N PHE A 72 7.71 -0.18 7.86
CA PHE A 72 7.50 0.92 8.81
C PHE A 72 7.64 0.38 10.24
N ALA A 73 8.10 1.24 11.14
CA ALA A 73 8.59 0.84 12.46
C ALA A 73 7.48 0.68 13.51
N PHE A 74 6.38 1.42 13.40
CA PHE A 74 5.24 1.35 14.33
C PHE A 74 3.95 1.61 13.58
N LEU A 75 2.88 0.86 13.91
CA LEU A 75 1.54 1.07 13.35
C LEU A 75 1.06 2.50 13.54
N ASP A 76 1.16 3.04 14.76
CA ASP A 76 0.69 4.38 15.09
C ASP A 76 1.65 5.52 14.74
N SER A 77 2.88 5.20 14.32
CA SER A 77 3.79 6.22 13.81
C SER A 77 3.37 6.68 12.42
N ARG A 78 2.50 7.69 12.39
CA ARG A 78 2.05 8.36 11.16
C ARG A 78 3.22 8.76 10.24
N ILE A 79 4.35 9.17 10.83
CA ILE A 79 5.55 9.56 10.09
C ILE A 79 6.19 8.33 9.43
N SER A 80 6.44 7.26 10.18
CA SER A 80 7.09 6.06 9.64
C SER A 80 6.24 5.40 8.56
N ARG A 81 4.95 5.22 8.85
CA ARG A 81 3.96 4.66 7.92
C ARG A 81 3.79 5.52 6.66
N GLY A 82 3.67 6.83 6.82
CA GLY A 82 3.54 7.76 5.70
C GLY A 82 4.76 7.77 4.78
N LEU A 83 5.97 7.66 5.36
CA LEU A 83 7.21 7.55 4.59
C LEU A 83 7.27 6.23 3.79
N ALA A 84 6.95 5.10 4.41
CA ALA A 84 6.91 3.80 3.75
C ALA A 84 5.92 3.81 2.56
N LEU A 85 4.69 4.29 2.79
CA LEU A 85 3.68 4.40 1.75
C LEU A 85 4.13 5.34 0.61
N SER A 86 4.78 6.45 0.92
CA SER A 86 5.29 7.39 -0.09
C SER A 86 6.38 6.77 -0.96
N LYS A 87 7.30 6.01 -0.36
CA LYS A 87 8.34 5.28 -1.10
C LYS A 87 7.74 4.22 -2.03
N LEU A 88 6.80 3.43 -1.51
CA LEU A 88 6.09 2.42 -2.28
C LEU A 88 5.34 3.04 -3.46
N THR A 89 4.59 4.12 -3.20
CA THR A 89 3.84 4.88 -4.22
C THR A 89 4.77 5.36 -5.34
N ARG A 90 5.94 5.90 -4.98
CA ARG A 90 6.94 6.36 -5.95
C ARG A 90 7.47 5.19 -6.78
N ALA A 91 7.83 4.07 -6.16
CA ALA A 91 8.35 2.90 -6.87
C ALA A 91 7.33 2.33 -7.87
N ILE A 92 6.05 2.22 -7.47
CA ILE A 92 4.95 1.78 -8.35
C ILE A 92 4.80 2.74 -9.53
N LYS A 93 4.78 4.05 -9.25
CA LYS A 93 4.63 5.07 -10.29
C LYS A 93 5.78 5.03 -11.30
N GLU A 94 7.02 5.03 -10.82
CA GLU A 94 8.22 4.98 -11.69
C GLU A 94 8.21 3.72 -12.56
N TRP A 95 7.84 2.57 -12.00
CA TRP A 95 7.68 1.33 -12.76
C TRP A 95 6.58 1.41 -13.81
N HIS A 96 5.43 1.98 -13.49
CA HIS A 96 4.33 2.17 -14.45
C HIS A 96 4.75 3.09 -15.58
N ASP A 97 5.37 4.23 -15.27
CA ASP A 97 5.86 5.21 -16.25
C ASP A 97 6.87 4.55 -17.23
N THR A 98 7.77 3.66 -16.76
CA THR A 98 8.72 2.95 -17.64
C THR A 98 8.09 1.94 -18.59
N LYS A 99 6.92 1.38 -18.27
CA LYS A 99 6.20 0.45 -19.16
C LYS A 99 5.55 1.16 -20.35
N HIS A 100 5.25 2.44 -20.19
CA HIS A 100 4.55 3.27 -21.18
C HIS A 100 5.48 4.27 -21.90
N SER A 101 6.79 4.14 -21.70
CA SER A 101 7.84 4.97 -22.35
C SER A 101 8.32 4.41 -23.68
#